data_AF-A0A2P9H3F4-F1
#
_entry.id   AF-A0A2P9H3F4-F1
#
_cell.length_a   1.000
_cell.length_b   1.000
_cell.length_c   1.000
_cell.angle_alpha   90.00
_cell.angle_beta   90.00
_cell.angle_gamma   90.00
#
_symmetry.space_group_name_H-M   'P 1'
#
loop_
_entity.id
_entity.type
_entity.pdbx_description
1 polymer ?
#
loop_
_entity_poly.entity_id
_entity_poly.type
_entity_poly.pdbx_seq_one_letter_code
_entity_poly.pdbx_strand_id
1 'polypeptide(L)' 'MPMLEQLKQLPKQLGRVKTPTADAGYASQNNVNASEQAKIRPLIALGRQARNPSRDERFAEPAWNLKRINALRA' A
#
# COMPACT_ATOMS: atom_id res chain seq x y z
N MET A 1 -10.04 -15.25 -5.73
CA MET A 1 -9.29 -13.98 -5.82
C MET A 1 -8.11 -14.14 -6.78
N PRO A 2 -7.98 -13.32 -7.83
CA PRO A 2 -6.83 -13.38 -8.74
C PRO A 2 -5.47 -13.27 -8.02
N MET A 3 -5.37 -12.40 -7.00
CA MET A 3 -4.14 -12.19 -6.23
C MET A 3 -3.69 -13.46 -5.48
N LEU A 4 -4.61 -14.28 -4.94
CA LEU A 4 -4.24 -15.51 -4.23
C LEU A 4 -3.60 -16.55 -5.15
N GLU A 5 -4.00 -16.60 -6.42
CA GLU A 5 -3.35 -17.48 -7.41
C GLU A 5 -1.93 -17.00 -7.74
N GLN A 6 -1.71 -15.68 -7.80
CA GLN A 6 -0.37 -15.11 -7.98
C GLN A 6 0.55 -15.42 -6.79
N LEU A 7 0.02 -15.41 -5.55
CA LEU A 7 0.81 -15.78 -4.36
C LEU A 7 1.31 -17.22 -4.41
N LYS A 8 0.59 -18.15 -5.07
CA LYS A 8 1.02 -19.54 -5.24
C LYS A 8 2.16 -19.69 -6.25
N GLN A 9 2.35 -18.71 -7.12
CA GLN A 9 3.39 -18.71 -8.16
C GLN A 9 4.72 -18.11 -7.67
N LEU A 10 4.75 -17.56 -6.45
CA LEU A 10 5.98 -17.00 -5.87
C LEU A 10 7.08 -18.07 -5.73
N PRO A 11 8.36 -17.69 -5.89
CA PRO A 11 9.48 -18.61 -5.70
C PRO A 11 9.44 -19.28 -4.32
N LYS A 12 9.67 -20.60 -4.29
CA LYS A 12 9.61 -21.41 -3.06
C LYS A 12 10.56 -20.90 -1.96
N GLN A 13 11.66 -20.25 -2.36
CA GLN A 13 12.67 -19.66 -1.46
C GLN A 13 12.09 -18.55 -0.58
N LEU A 14 11.01 -17.88 -1.00
CA LEU A 14 10.31 -16.86 -0.19
C LEU A 14 9.41 -17.47 0.89
N GLY A 15 9.17 -18.78 0.83
CA GLY A 15 8.28 -19.48 1.73
C GLY A 15 6.79 -19.20 1.46
N ARG A 16 5.94 -19.72 2.33
CA ARG A 16 4.48 -19.59 2.22
C ARG A 16 3.99 -18.28 2.82
N VAL A 17 3.24 -17.51 2.05
CA VAL A 17 2.52 -16.32 2.54
C VAL A 17 1.42 -16.74 3.53
N LYS A 18 1.45 -16.17 4.73
CA LYS A 18 0.46 -16.44 5.80
C LYS A 18 -0.38 -15.23 6.17
N THR A 19 0.24 -14.04 6.24
CA THR A 19 -0.38 -12.83 6.79
C THR A 19 -0.04 -11.60 5.92
N PRO A 20 -0.52 -11.56 4.67
CA PRO A 20 -0.25 -10.43 3.78
C PRO A 20 -1.04 -9.19 4.21
N THR A 21 -0.55 -8.01 3.87
CA THR A 21 -1.32 -6.75 4.00
C THR A 21 -2.11 -6.48 2.73
N ALA A 22 -3.31 -5.92 2.85
CA ALA A 22 -4.13 -5.54 1.70
C ALA A 22 -4.91 -4.24 1.95
N ASP A 23 -5.21 -3.51 0.89
CA ASP A 23 -6.00 -2.29 0.96
C ASP A 23 -7.48 -2.57 1.26
N ALA A 24 -8.21 -1.56 1.75
CA ALA A 24 -9.64 -1.63 2.03
C ALA A 24 -10.49 -2.08 0.83
N GLY A 25 -10.00 -1.89 -0.41
CA GLY A 25 -10.65 -2.40 -1.62
C GLY A 25 -10.75 -3.93 -1.70
N TYR A 26 -9.99 -4.66 -0.89
CA TYR A 26 -10.04 -6.13 -0.81
C TYR A 26 -11.09 -6.65 0.19
N ALA A 27 -11.75 -5.78 0.97
CA ALA A 27 -12.73 -6.15 1.99
C ALA A 27 -14.12 -6.54 1.43
N SER A 28 -14.19 -7.58 0.59
CA SER A 28 -15.47 -8.17 0.13
C SER A 28 -15.68 -9.57 0.71
N GLN A 29 -16.94 -10.02 0.84
CA GLN A 29 -17.25 -11.35 1.41
C GLN A 29 -16.55 -12.49 0.63
N ASN A 30 -16.62 -12.45 -0.70
CA ASN A 30 -15.99 -13.45 -1.56
C ASN A 30 -14.46 -13.50 -1.34
N ASN A 31 -13.87 -12.35 -1.11
CA ASN A 31 -12.45 -12.18 -0.86
C ASN A 31 -12.03 -12.72 0.51
N VAL A 32 -12.83 -12.45 1.55
CA VAL A 32 -12.64 -13.02 2.89
C VAL A 32 -12.72 -14.54 2.85
N ASN A 33 -13.78 -15.10 2.24
CA ASN A 33 -13.98 -16.55 2.11
C ASN A 33 -12.82 -17.22 1.35
N ALA A 34 -12.36 -16.61 0.24
CA ALA A 34 -11.24 -17.14 -0.52
C ALA A 34 -9.93 -17.14 0.30
N SER A 35 -9.71 -16.13 1.14
CA SER A 35 -8.53 -16.06 2.01
C SER A 35 -8.56 -17.14 3.09
N GLU A 36 -9.73 -17.38 3.68
CA GLU A 36 -9.96 -18.45 4.64
C GLU A 36 -9.70 -19.84 4.04
N GLN A 37 -10.25 -20.11 2.86
CA GLN A 37 -10.02 -21.36 2.13
C GLN A 37 -8.53 -21.57 1.80
N ALA A 38 -7.82 -20.50 1.45
CA ALA A 38 -6.37 -20.53 1.22
C ALA A 38 -5.53 -20.67 2.52
N LYS A 39 -6.18 -20.62 3.69
CA LYS A 39 -5.57 -20.59 5.03
C LYS A 39 -4.58 -19.44 5.17
N ILE A 40 -4.98 -18.27 4.70
CA ILE A 40 -4.24 -17.00 4.77
C ILE A 40 -5.07 -16.01 5.59
N ARG A 41 -4.40 -15.21 6.42
CA ARG A 41 -5.02 -14.20 7.29
C ARG A 41 -4.58 -12.79 6.85
N PRO A 42 -5.22 -12.18 5.85
CA PRO A 42 -4.82 -10.86 5.40
C PRO A 42 -5.10 -9.80 6.47
N LEU A 43 -4.17 -8.87 6.64
CA LEU A 43 -4.39 -7.63 7.40
C LEU A 43 -4.94 -6.58 6.43
N ILE A 44 -6.26 -6.41 6.44
CA ILE A 44 -6.95 -5.50 5.53
C ILE A 44 -7.11 -4.13 6.20
N ALA A 45 -6.73 -3.06 5.49
CA ALA A 45 -6.94 -1.70 5.97
C ALA A 45 -8.43 -1.44 6.23
N LEU A 46 -8.74 -0.79 7.37
CA LEU A 46 -10.12 -0.52 7.79
C LEU A 46 -10.85 0.53 6.94
N GLY A 47 -10.11 1.27 6.11
CA GLY A 47 -10.67 2.32 5.26
C GLY A 47 -9.64 2.86 4.29
N ARG A 48 -10.07 3.78 3.42
CA ARG A 48 -9.17 4.50 2.52
C ARG A 48 -8.58 5.70 3.26
N GLN A 49 -7.28 5.89 3.12
CA GLN A 49 -6.64 7.15 3.49
C GLN A 49 -6.94 8.21 2.42
N ALA A 50 -6.76 9.47 2.78
CA ALA A 50 -6.82 10.56 1.83
C ALA A 50 -5.86 10.30 0.65
N ARG A 51 -6.20 10.85 -0.52
CA ARG A 51 -5.34 10.74 -1.70
C ARG A 51 -3.95 11.27 -1.34
N ASN A 52 -2.91 10.50 -1.68
CA ASN A 52 -1.55 11.01 -1.59
C ASN A 52 -1.40 12.31 -2.38
N PRO A 53 -0.56 13.26 -1.93
CA PRO A 53 -0.30 14.46 -2.69
C PRO A 53 0.15 14.11 -4.12
N SER A 54 -0.22 14.97 -5.07
CA SER A 54 0.18 14.85 -6.46
C SER A 54 1.70 14.77 -6.60
N ARG A 55 2.17 14.30 -7.76
CA ARG A 55 3.61 14.21 -8.03
C ARG A 55 4.27 15.57 -7.81
N ASP A 56 3.71 16.62 -8.37
CA ASP A 56 4.29 17.96 -8.30
C ASP A 56 4.28 18.50 -6.86
N GLU A 57 3.24 18.24 -6.06
CA GLU A 57 3.21 18.59 -4.63
C GLU A 57 4.26 17.84 -3.81
N ARG A 58 4.53 16.58 -4.13
CA ARG A 58 5.55 15.77 -3.42
C ARG A 58 6.98 16.23 -3.71
N PHE A 59 7.21 16.83 -4.89
CA PHE A 59 8.52 17.32 -5.32
C PHE A 59 8.63 18.85 -5.26
N ALA A 60 7.61 19.54 -4.75
CA ALA A 60 7.68 20.96 -4.50
C ALA A 60 8.78 21.24 -3.46
N GLU A 61 9.51 22.34 -3.67
CA GLU A 61 10.52 22.79 -2.72
C GLU A 61 9.89 22.97 -1.33
N PRO A 62 10.44 22.35 -0.29
CA PRO A 62 9.85 22.44 1.03
C PRO A 62 9.93 23.88 1.53
N ALA A 63 8.91 24.32 2.28
CA ALA A 63 8.77 25.71 2.72
C ALA A 63 9.98 26.25 3.49
N TRP A 64 10.80 25.39 4.11
CA TRP A 64 12.04 25.79 4.77
C TRP A 64 13.13 26.24 3.78
N ASN A 65 13.16 25.68 2.57
CA ASN A 65 14.15 26.04 1.56
C ASN A 65 13.85 27.42 0.93
N LEU A 66 12.57 27.74 0.75
CA LEU A 66 12.12 29.07 0.28
C LEU A 66 12.58 30.21 1.21
N LYS A 67 12.55 30.01 2.54
CA LYS A 67 13.04 31.00 3.51
C LYS A 67 14.54 31.27 3.34
N ARG A 68 15.33 30.22 3.09
CA ARG A 68 16.77 30.32 2.84
C ARG A 68 17.09 31.02 1.53
N ILE A 69 16.37 30.70 0.45
CA ILE A 69 16.56 31.33 -0.87
C ILE A 69 16.26 32.83 -0.80
N ASN A 70 15.21 33.23 -0.10
CA ASN A 70 14.87 34.64 0.07
C ASN A 70 15.89 35.39 0.93
N ALA A 71 16.45 34.76 1.96
CA ALA A 71 17.51 35.34 2.78
C ALA A 71 18.85 35.52 2.02
N LEU A 72 19.10 34.75 0.97
CA LEU A 72 20.30 34.85 0.13
C LEU A 72 20.17 35.89 -1.01
N ARG A 73 18.96 36.42 -1.23
CA ARG A 73 18.65 37.42 -2.27
C ARG A 73 18.52 38.85 -1.73
N ALA A 74 18.57 39.03 -0.41
CA ALA A 74 18.58 40.32 0.28
C ALA A 74 20.01 40.71 0.64
#